data_AF-A0A3D3R878-F1
#
_entry.id   AF-A0A3D3R878-F1
#
_cell.length_a   1.000
_cell.length_b   1.000
_cell.length_c   1.000
_cell.angle_alpha   90.00
_cell.angle_beta   90.00
_cell.angle_gamma   90.00
#
_symmetry.space_group_name_H-M   'P 1'
#
loop_
_entity.id
_entity.type
_entity.pdbx_description
1 polymer ?
#
loop_
_entity_poly.entity_id
_entity_poly.type
_entity_poly.pdbx_seq_one_letter_code
_entity_poly.pdbx_strand_id
1 'polypeptide(L)'
;SIEKATEKRLQLEAKVNDAQAVVEACEARFRSAGERVAEFAQNLSDVDEKQQTLLSEQDQKTQQLSELRERRSAYQARKSVLEDLERRQEGISIGVKEILNRAQTSQYSPWNTIIGSVADLLDVDLEQAALLEVALGIRSQLLVISEFEPLYEFLKEGKYSISGRVGFITRPTSQTELPATIQGFTLEGQAADPADISTEQQAQLLDLSAERGVIYRADQLVKPTPENQLLAKMLLADTWIVDSLETAVNLSKGVGKKCRFVTLQGELVEENQSIFVGAIGGESAIFTRRSELRKLKNDLIRIDRTLNDNETALEKLDALLATVDDERSACQSQMQEASEALSIEKAAKVAAEQKREQWNEEWSTVKSDLVDLERHAQKLQAEIETVLTEKQETEDSLQSLNALIQEDESALLNKQCEVQELKEQQNARKLELATHEERLAGLNQRCDRLKLEFEQRQQQQEESNRRYELSLEKNSQIKLHILNTRALLDEQYLMQEGLLASAASVSAIRDEKRQLKKQFSSEEAALRKERRELSEQKHEEEFKTRDIDHQISTLAER
;
A
#
# COMPACT_ATOMS: atom_id res chain seq x y z
N SER A 1 -36.27 10.79 16.65
CA SER A 1 -34.85 10.52 16.34
C SER A 1 -34.63 10.32 14.85
N ILE A 2 -35.51 9.57 14.19
CA ILE A 2 -35.48 9.28 12.74
C ILE A 2 -35.53 10.57 11.90
N GLU A 3 -36.41 11.53 12.19
CA GLU A 3 -36.49 12.82 11.46
C GLU A 3 -35.16 13.59 11.43
N LYS A 4 -34.49 13.72 12.58
CA LYS A 4 -33.17 14.38 12.67
C LYS A 4 -32.09 13.64 11.89
N ALA A 5 -32.18 12.31 11.78
CA ALA A 5 -31.25 11.52 10.98
C ALA A 5 -31.56 11.66 9.47
N THR A 6 -32.83 11.77 9.08
CA THR A 6 -33.22 12.04 7.68
C THR A 6 -32.80 13.43 7.21
N GLU A 7 -32.90 14.46 8.07
CA GLU A 7 -32.38 15.80 7.78
C GLU A 7 -30.87 15.80 7.60
N LYS A 8 -30.13 15.11 8.48
CA LYS A 8 -28.68 14.94 8.35
C LYS A 8 -28.30 14.23 7.05
N ARG A 9 -29.05 13.20 6.64
CA ARG A 9 -28.85 12.51 5.35
C ARG A 9 -28.98 13.46 4.17
N LEU A 10 -30.04 14.27 4.12
CA LEU A 10 -30.27 15.27 3.07
C LEU A 10 -29.17 16.34 3.04
N GLN A 11 -28.70 16.78 4.20
CA GLN A 11 -27.58 17.74 4.29
C GLN A 11 -26.26 17.12 3.78
N LEU A 12 -25.98 15.87 4.11
CA LEU A 12 -24.80 15.15 3.62
C LEU A 12 -24.91 14.88 2.11
N GLU A 13 -26.10 14.56 1.60
CA GLU A 13 -26.36 14.38 0.16
C GLU A 13 -26.09 15.66 -0.63
N ALA A 14 -26.53 16.82 -0.11
CA ALA A 14 -26.20 18.12 -0.71
C ALA A 14 -24.69 18.38 -0.70
N LYS A 15 -23.99 18.11 0.42
CA LYS A 15 -22.53 18.27 0.51
C LYS A 15 -21.76 17.36 -0.44
N VAL A 16 -22.23 16.12 -0.65
CA VAL A 16 -21.66 15.20 -1.64
C VAL A 16 -21.80 15.77 -3.05
N ASN A 17 -22.98 16.29 -3.40
CA ASN A 17 -23.23 16.89 -4.70
C ASN A 17 -22.36 18.15 -4.92
N ASP A 18 -22.23 19.02 -3.91
CA ASP A 18 -21.35 20.18 -3.96
C ASP A 18 -19.89 19.77 -4.12
N ALA A 19 -19.43 18.76 -3.37
CA ALA A 19 -18.08 18.22 -3.49
C ALA A 19 -17.83 17.61 -4.87
N GLN A 20 -18.83 16.96 -5.47
CA GLN A 20 -18.74 16.41 -6.82
C GLN A 20 -18.62 17.51 -7.89
N ALA A 21 -19.38 18.61 -7.76
CA ALA A 21 -19.22 19.77 -8.65
C ALA A 21 -17.82 20.40 -8.54
N VAL A 22 -17.23 20.43 -7.33
CA VAL A 22 -15.85 20.91 -7.12
C VAL A 22 -14.83 19.98 -7.79
N VAL A 23 -15.01 18.65 -7.69
CA VAL A 23 -14.15 17.68 -8.38
C VAL A 23 -14.22 17.89 -9.89
N GLU A 24 -15.40 18.01 -10.48
CA GLU A 24 -15.58 18.27 -11.92
C GLU A 24 -14.90 19.57 -12.38
N ALA A 25 -14.99 20.63 -11.57
CA ALA A 25 -14.30 21.89 -11.84
C ALA A 25 -12.76 21.74 -11.78
N CYS A 26 -12.23 21.02 -10.79
CA CYS A 26 -10.80 20.71 -10.68
C CYS A 26 -10.33 19.81 -11.83
N GLU A 27 -11.14 18.84 -12.28
CA GLU A 27 -10.83 18.00 -13.43
C GLU A 27 -10.73 18.80 -14.73
N ALA A 28 -11.65 19.74 -14.95
CA ALA A 28 -11.60 20.63 -16.12
C ALA A 28 -10.33 21.49 -16.11
N ARG A 29 -9.96 22.05 -14.96
CA ARG A 29 -8.71 22.82 -14.81
C ARG A 29 -7.48 21.97 -15.05
N PHE A 30 -7.41 20.77 -14.45
CA PHE A 30 -6.33 19.82 -14.68
C PHE A 30 -6.19 19.44 -16.15
N ARG A 31 -7.31 19.19 -16.85
CA ARG A 31 -7.30 18.90 -18.29
C ARG A 31 -6.75 20.08 -19.11
N SER A 32 -7.21 21.30 -18.83
CA SER A 32 -6.72 22.51 -19.52
C SER A 32 -5.24 22.80 -19.25
N ALA A 33 -4.73 22.45 -18.06
CA ALA A 33 -3.31 22.56 -17.74
C ALA A 33 -2.51 21.49 -18.48
N GLY A 34 -3.05 20.28 -18.62
CA GLY A 34 -2.43 19.19 -19.36
C GLY A 34 -2.32 19.49 -20.86
N GLU A 35 -3.35 20.09 -21.46
CA GLU A 35 -3.34 20.56 -22.85
C GLU A 35 -2.24 21.61 -23.07
N ARG A 36 -2.10 22.59 -22.16
CA ARG A 36 -1.02 23.59 -22.22
C ARG A 36 0.37 22.97 -22.12
N VAL A 37 0.56 21.99 -21.24
CA VAL A 37 1.85 21.27 -21.15
C VAL A 37 2.15 20.52 -22.45
N ALA A 38 1.14 19.89 -23.06
CA ALA A 38 1.31 19.19 -24.33
C ALA A 38 1.67 20.16 -25.48
N GLU A 39 1.01 21.33 -25.54
CA GLU A 39 1.31 22.39 -26.51
C GLU A 39 2.75 22.90 -26.37
N PHE A 40 3.19 23.24 -25.16
CA PHE A 40 4.57 23.67 -24.93
C PHE A 40 5.60 22.58 -25.17
N ALA A 41 5.29 21.32 -24.85
CA ALA A 41 6.17 20.19 -25.16
C ALA A 41 6.35 20.00 -26.68
N GLN A 42 5.27 20.20 -27.45
CA GLN A 42 5.35 20.15 -28.91
C GLN A 42 6.15 21.32 -29.48
N ASN A 43 5.92 22.54 -29.02
CA ASN A 43 6.71 23.71 -29.42
C ASN A 43 8.20 23.52 -29.10
N LEU A 44 8.53 22.95 -27.93
CA LEU A 44 9.91 22.67 -27.55
C LEU A 44 10.54 21.62 -28.48
N SER A 45 9.81 20.57 -28.85
CA SER A 45 10.27 19.58 -29.83
C SER A 45 10.56 20.21 -31.19
N ASP A 46 9.67 21.08 -31.67
CA ASP A 46 9.85 21.77 -32.96
C ASP A 46 11.08 22.69 -32.95
N VAL A 47 11.35 23.36 -31.82
CA VAL A 47 12.54 24.19 -31.65
C VAL A 47 13.81 23.35 -31.53
N ASP A 48 13.78 22.23 -30.81
CA ASP A 48 14.88 21.27 -30.72
C ASP A 48 15.26 20.69 -32.09
N GLU A 49 14.27 20.34 -32.92
CA GLU A 49 14.50 19.88 -34.30
C GLU A 49 15.16 20.97 -35.15
N LYS A 50 14.65 22.20 -35.10
CA LYS A 50 15.26 23.35 -35.80
C LYS A 50 16.71 23.57 -35.35
N GLN A 51 16.98 23.52 -34.05
CA GLN A 51 18.34 23.67 -33.52
C GLN A 51 19.27 22.58 -34.08
N GLN A 52 18.84 21.31 -34.06
CA GLN A 52 19.65 20.21 -34.59
C GLN A 52 19.94 20.37 -36.09
N THR A 53 18.96 20.81 -36.88
CA THR A 53 19.18 21.07 -38.32
C THR A 53 20.23 22.16 -38.53
N LEU A 54 20.13 23.29 -37.82
CA LEU A 54 21.09 24.40 -37.92
C LEU A 54 22.50 24.00 -37.45
N LEU A 55 22.62 23.24 -36.37
CA LEU A 55 23.92 22.70 -35.91
C LEU A 55 24.55 21.80 -36.98
N SER A 56 23.75 20.93 -37.61
CA SER A 56 24.25 20.07 -38.69
C SER A 56 24.71 20.87 -39.92
N GLU A 57 24.02 21.95 -40.25
CA GLU A 57 24.42 22.86 -41.34
C GLU A 57 25.71 23.63 -40.98
N GLN A 58 25.85 24.08 -39.74
CA GLN A 58 27.06 24.72 -39.22
C GLN A 58 28.26 23.77 -39.28
N ASP A 59 28.11 22.52 -38.84
CA ASP A 59 29.16 21.49 -38.92
C ASP A 59 29.59 21.21 -40.36
N GLN A 60 28.63 21.09 -41.29
CA GLN A 60 28.95 20.91 -42.71
C GLN A 60 29.71 22.11 -43.28
N LYS A 61 29.30 23.33 -42.91
CA LYS A 61 29.95 24.57 -43.38
C LYS A 61 31.34 24.77 -42.80
N THR A 62 31.56 24.43 -41.53
CA THR A 62 32.89 24.48 -40.90
C THR A 62 33.84 23.47 -41.53
N GLN A 63 33.37 22.25 -41.83
CA GLN A 63 34.14 21.25 -42.59
C GLN A 63 34.51 21.77 -43.98
N GLN A 64 33.54 22.30 -44.74
CA GLN A 64 33.79 22.92 -46.06
C GLN A 64 34.83 24.05 -46.00
N LEU A 65 34.77 24.91 -44.98
CA LEU A 65 35.77 25.96 -44.78
C LEU A 65 37.16 25.40 -44.50
N SER A 66 37.26 24.33 -43.70
CA SER A 66 38.55 23.70 -43.40
C SER A 66 39.23 23.15 -44.68
N GLU A 67 38.46 22.47 -45.52
CA GLU A 67 38.94 21.93 -46.81
C GLU A 67 39.35 23.05 -47.78
N LEU A 68 38.54 24.12 -47.87
CA LEU A 68 38.86 25.28 -48.72
C LEU A 68 40.11 26.01 -48.23
N ARG A 69 40.32 26.14 -46.91
CA ARG A 69 41.52 26.76 -46.31
C ARG A 69 42.77 25.92 -46.57
N GLU A 70 42.67 24.60 -46.47
CA GLU A 70 43.76 23.69 -46.81
C GLU A 70 44.13 23.82 -48.29
N ARG A 71 43.13 23.75 -49.18
CA ARG A 71 43.33 23.90 -50.63
C ARG A 71 43.92 25.25 -51.00
N ARG A 72 43.44 26.33 -50.37
CA ARG A 72 44.00 27.68 -50.52
C ARG A 72 45.47 27.71 -50.15
N SER A 73 45.83 27.14 -49.00
CA SER A 73 47.21 27.10 -48.50
C SER A 73 48.12 26.34 -49.46
N ALA A 74 47.66 25.19 -49.97
CA ALA A 74 48.38 24.41 -50.97
C ALA A 74 48.59 25.20 -52.28
N TYR A 75 47.56 25.87 -52.79
CA TYR A 75 47.66 26.67 -54.01
C TYR A 75 48.55 27.90 -53.82
N GLN A 76 48.51 28.52 -52.65
CA GLN A 76 49.35 29.66 -52.32
C GLN A 76 50.83 29.27 -52.20
N ALA A 77 51.13 28.12 -51.59
CA ALA A 77 52.49 27.57 -51.54
C ALA A 77 53.00 27.20 -52.94
N ARG A 78 52.16 26.57 -53.79
CA ARG A 78 52.54 26.27 -55.18
C ARG A 78 52.77 27.53 -56.00
N LYS A 79 51.89 28.52 -55.86
CA LYS A 79 52.04 29.83 -56.51
C LYS A 79 53.33 30.52 -56.08
N SER A 80 53.68 30.55 -54.79
CA SER A 80 54.90 31.21 -54.33
C SER A 80 56.15 30.55 -54.89
N VAL A 81 56.19 29.22 -54.95
CA VAL A 81 57.29 28.49 -55.59
C VAL A 81 57.41 28.86 -57.06
N LEU A 82 56.31 28.86 -57.82
CA LEU A 82 56.33 29.23 -59.24
C LEU A 82 56.70 30.70 -59.47
N GLU A 83 56.22 31.62 -58.63
CA GLU A 83 56.57 33.04 -58.67
C GLU A 83 58.06 33.27 -58.36
N ASP A 84 58.63 32.51 -57.42
CA ASP A 84 60.06 32.60 -57.11
C ASP A 84 60.93 32.05 -58.25
N LEU A 85 60.50 30.96 -58.91
CA LEU A 85 61.17 30.44 -60.12
C LEU A 85 61.10 31.43 -61.29
N GLU A 86 59.96 32.09 -61.48
CA GLU A 86 59.76 33.11 -62.51
C GLU A 86 60.62 34.35 -62.24
N ARG A 87 60.66 34.84 -60.99
CA ARG A 87 61.52 35.97 -60.57
C ARG A 87 63.00 35.69 -60.76
N ARG A 88 63.44 34.46 -60.48
CA ARG A 88 64.82 34.02 -60.73
C ARG A 88 65.10 33.79 -62.21
N GLN A 89 64.08 33.90 -63.07
CA GLN A 89 64.14 33.59 -64.50
C GLN A 89 64.70 32.19 -64.75
N GLU A 90 64.39 31.23 -63.87
CA GLU A 90 64.96 29.88 -63.91
C GLU A 90 64.53 29.17 -65.21
N GLY A 91 65.49 28.61 -65.96
CA GLY A 91 65.27 28.08 -67.31
C GLY A 91 65.61 29.03 -68.47
N ILE A 92 65.84 30.32 -68.20
CA ILE A 92 66.29 31.29 -69.20
C ILE A 92 67.83 31.30 -69.24
N SER A 93 68.42 31.35 -70.43
CA SER A 93 69.87 31.44 -70.59
C SER A 93 70.43 32.77 -70.04
N ILE A 94 71.66 32.72 -69.48
CA ILE A 94 72.30 33.85 -68.78
C ILE A 94 72.32 35.12 -69.63
N GLY A 95 72.59 35.00 -70.94
CA GLY A 95 72.65 36.14 -71.85
C GLY A 95 71.28 36.79 -72.09
N VAL A 96 70.23 35.97 -72.19
CA VAL A 96 68.85 36.48 -72.34
C VAL A 96 68.44 37.20 -71.05
N LYS A 97 68.75 36.66 -69.86
CA LYS A 97 68.49 37.34 -68.58
C LYS A 97 69.20 38.69 -68.47
N GLU A 98 70.48 38.74 -68.83
CA GLU A 98 71.28 39.95 -68.80
C GLU A 98 70.65 41.05 -69.67
N ILE A 99 70.24 40.69 -70.88
CA ILE A 99 69.65 41.65 -71.82
C ILE A 99 68.25 42.09 -71.38
N LEU A 100 67.40 41.17 -70.88
CA LEU A 100 66.08 41.52 -70.36
C LEU A 100 66.18 42.47 -69.15
N ASN A 101 67.11 42.24 -68.22
CA ASN A 101 67.33 43.12 -67.08
C ASN A 101 67.82 44.51 -67.52
N ARG A 102 68.65 44.58 -68.56
CA ARG A 102 69.08 45.85 -69.15
C ARG A 102 67.96 46.59 -69.86
N ALA A 103 67.13 45.89 -70.62
CA ALA A 103 65.95 46.48 -71.25
C ALA A 103 65.00 47.10 -70.21
N GLN A 104 64.91 46.50 -69.01
CA GLN A 104 64.10 47.04 -67.91
C GLN A 104 64.75 48.24 -67.20
N THR A 105 66.07 48.32 -67.15
CA THR A 105 66.81 49.36 -66.38
C THR A 105 67.34 50.52 -67.23
N SER A 106 67.55 50.31 -68.53
CA SER A 106 68.10 51.29 -69.47
C SER A 106 67.05 51.73 -70.48
N GLN A 107 66.89 53.04 -70.65
CA GLN A 107 66.04 53.63 -71.69
C GLN A 107 66.82 54.06 -72.94
N TYR A 108 68.13 53.77 -73.00
CA TYR A 108 68.98 54.09 -74.14
C TYR A 108 68.95 52.99 -75.20
N SER A 109 69.10 53.40 -76.46
CA SER A 109 69.29 52.52 -77.60
C SER A 109 70.56 51.67 -77.44
N PRO A 110 70.55 50.38 -77.80
CA PRO A 110 69.45 49.61 -78.40
C PRO A 110 68.53 48.92 -77.37
N TRP A 111 68.71 49.13 -76.07
CA TRP A 111 68.00 48.36 -75.04
C TRP A 111 66.51 48.70 -74.95
N ASN A 112 66.13 49.92 -75.32
CA ASN A 112 64.74 50.37 -75.39
C ASN A 112 63.94 49.78 -76.56
N THR A 113 64.59 49.12 -77.53
CA THR A 113 63.90 48.45 -78.65
C THR A 113 63.47 47.03 -78.29
N ILE A 114 63.94 46.48 -77.18
CA ILE A 114 63.59 45.12 -76.73
C ILE A 114 62.20 45.12 -76.10
N ILE A 115 61.31 44.32 -76.67
CA ILE A 115 59.92 44.17 -76.22
C ILE A 115 59.82 43.09 -75.13
N GLY A 116 60.57 41.99 -75.28
CA GLY A 116 60.56 40.86 -74.34
C GLY A 116 61.04 39.57 -75.01
N SER A 117 61.01 38.44 -74.29
CA SER A 117 61.24 37.13 -74.91
C SER A 117 59.97 36.60 -75.59
N VAL A 118 60.12 35.65 -76.51
CA VAL A 118 58.96 34.93 -77.10
C VAL A 118 58.10 34.27 -76.00
N ALA A 119 58.73 33.71 -74.97
CA ALA A 119 58.05 33.16 -73.80
C ALA A 119 57.30 34.23 -72.97
N ASP A 120 57.69 35.50 -73.07
CA ASP A 120 56.99 36.60 -72.42
C ASP A 120 55.75 37.05 -73.18
N LEU A 121 55.79 36.95 -74.51
CA LEU A 121 54.78 37.53 -75.39
C LEU A 121 53.69 36.54 -75.79
N LEU A 122 54.04 35.27 -76.01
CA LEU A 122 53.08 34.25 -76.42
C LEU A 122 52.32 33.70 -75.21
N ASP A 123 51.01 33.55 -75.40
CA ASP A 123 50.09 33.08 -74.39
C ASP A 123 49.36 31.81 -74.84
N VAL A 124 49.22 30.85 -73.94
CA VAL A 124 48.64 29.52 -74.22
C VAL A 124 47.81 29.04 -73.03
N ASP A 125 46.86 28.14 -73.29
CA ASP A 125 46.12 27.46 -72.23
C ASP A 125 46.94 26.33 -71.61
N LEU A 126 46.74 26.08 -70.31
CA LEU A 126 47.57 25.13 -69.54
C LEU A 126 47.61 23.73 -70.16
N GLU A 127 46.48 23.27 -70.71
CA GLU A 127 46.35 21.95 -71.35
C GLU A 127 47.25 21.79 -72.57
N GLN A 128 47.53 22.88 -73.25
CA GLN A 128 48.30 22.95 -74.50
C GLN A 128 49.71 23.50 -74.31
N ALA A 129 50.03 24.01 -73.12
CA ALA A 129 51.30 24.69 -72.83
C ALA A 129 52.53 23.78 -73.06
N ALA A 130 52.41 22.49 -72.73
CA ALA A 130 53.48 21.53 -72.95
C ALA A 130 53.78 21.31 -74.44
N LEU A 131 52.74 21.25 -75.29
CA LEU A 131 52.90 21.10 -76.74
C LEU A 131 53.55 22.34 -77.34
N LEU A 132 53.16 23.54 -76.89
CA LEU A 132 53.77 24.79 -77.33
C LEU A 132 55.24 24.88 -76.91
N GLU A 133 55.58 24.41 -75.71
CA GLU A 133 56.95 24.36 -75.21
C GLU A 133 57.84 23.49 -76.11
N VAL A 134 57.38 22.29 -76.47
CA VAL A 134 58.11 21.38 -77.38
C VAL A 134 58.23 22.03 -78.77
N ALA A 135 57.14 22.62 -79.28
CA ALA A 135 57.09 23.22 -80.60
C ALA A 135 58.06 24.40 -80.74
N LEU A 136 58.14 25.28 -79.73
CA LEU A 136 59.07 26.41 -79.75
C LEU A 136 60.50 25.97 -79.42
N GLY A 137 60.70 25.09 -78.45
CA GLY A 137 62.02 24.66 -78.00
C GLY A 137 62.91 25.87 -77.69
N ILE A 138 64.06 25.98 -78.38
CA ILE A 138 65.00 27.10 -78.22
C ILE A 138 64.40 28.43 -78.71
N ARG A 139 63.44 28.40 -79.65
CA ARG A 139 62.76 29.60 -80.17
C ARG A 139 61.99 30.36 -79.08
N SER A 140 61.66 29.71 -77.96
CA SER A 140 61.02 30.33 -76.79
C SER A 140 61.87 31.43 -76.13
N GLN A 141 63.19 31.34 -76.22
CA GLN A 141 64.13 32.28 -75.60
C GLN A 141 64.58 33.42 -76.53
N LEU A 142 64.06 33.47 -77.76
CA LEU A 142 64.38 34.55 -78.69
C LEU A 142 63.86 35.89 -78.14
N LEU A 143 64.68 36.93 -78.26
CA LEU A 143 64.32 38.28 -77.86
C LEU A 143 63.65 39.01 -79.02
N VAL A 144 62.46 39.52 -78.79
CA VAL A 144 61.71 40.29 -79.78
C VAL A 144 62.08 41.75 -79.66
N ILE A 145 62.51 42.35 -80.77
CA ILE A 145 62.90 43.75 -80.89
C ILE A 145 61.98 44.50 -81.86
N SER A 146 61.75 45.78 -81.61
CA SER A 146 60.97 46.64 -82.51
C SER A 146 61.74 46.97 -83.80
N GLU A 147 63.05 47.21 -83.69
CA GLU A 147 63.91 47.66 -84.78
C GLU A 147 65.25 46.94 -84.76
N PHE A 148 65.75 46.53 -85.94
CA PHE A 148 67.01 45.81 -86.06
C PHE A 148 68.24 46.74 -86.09
N GLU A 149 68.15 47.87 -86.80
CA GLU A 149 69.30 48.74 -87.09
C GLU A 149 70.07 49.19 -85.84
N PRO A 150 69.42 49.67 -84.75
CA PRO A 150 70.15 50.14 -83.59
C PRO A 150 70.91 49.02 -82.86
N LEU A 151 70.36 47.80 -82.89
CA LEU A 151 71.03 46.63 -82.33
C LEU A 151 72.24 46.24 -83.18
N TYR A 152 72.10 46.27 -84.51
CA TYR A 152 73.18 45.96 -85.43
C TYR A 152 74.36 46.93 -85.30
N GLU A 153 74.11 48.24 -85.26
CA GLU A 153 75.14 49.25 -85.05
C GLU A 153 75.90 49.01 -83.74
N PHE A 154 75.17 48.77 -82.64
CA PHE A 154 75.77 48.47 -81.35
C PHE A 154 76.63 47.20 -81.34
N LEU A 155 76.16 46.13 -81.99
CA LEU A 155 76.92 44.87 -82.11
C LEU A 155 78.16 45.03 -83.00
N LYS A 156 78.07 45.82 -84.07
CA LYS A 156 79.17 46.12 -85.00
C LYS A 156 80.30 46.89 -84.33
N GLU A 157 80.00 47.77 -83.38
CA GLU A 157 81.02 48.49 -82.61
C GLU A 157 81.90 47.56 -81.76
N GLY A 158 81.45 46.35 -81.44
CA GLY A 158 82.23 45.32 -80.73
C GLY A 158 82.63 45.68 -79.30
N LYS A 159 82.15 46.80 -78.75
CA LYS A 159 82.49 47.30 -77.40
C LYS A 159 81.86 46.48 -76.28
N TYR A 160 81.00 45.53 -76.61
CA TYR A 160 80.16 44.84 -75.65
C TYR A 160 80.15 43.33 -75.87
N SER A 161 80.46 42.55 -74.83
CA SER A 161 80.35 41.09 -74.84
C SER A 161 79.06 40.66 -74.13
N ILE A 162 78.18 39.97 -74.85
CA ILE A 162 76.98 39.34 -74.29
C ILE A 162 77.40 38.06 -73.55
N SER A 163 76.89 37.85 -72.35
CA SER A 163 77.18 36.66 -71.56
C SER A 163 76.45 35.43 -72.12
N GLY A 164 77.01 34.78 -73.14
CA GLY A 164 76.45 33.56 -73.74
C GLY A 164 75.74 33.82 -75.07
N ARG A 165 74.95 32.84 -75.53
CA ARG A 165 74.25 32.89 -76.83
C ARG A 165 72.87 33.47 -76.66
N VAL A 166 72.53 34.44 -77.51
CA VAL A 166 71.24 35.11 -77.53
C VAL A 166 70.81 35.28 -78.97
N GLY A 167 69.54 34.96 -79.27
CA GLY A 167 68.95 35.20 -80.57
C GLY A 167 67.95 36.35 -80.49
N PHE A 168 67.89 37.14 -81.55
CA PHE A 168 66.97 38.26 -81.70
C PHE A 168 66.06 38.04 -82.90
N ILE A 169 64.81 38.49 -82.79
CA ILE A 169 63.86 38.51 -83.90
C ILE A 169 63.17 39.88 -83.95
N THR A 170 63.02 40.42 -85.14
CA THR A 170 62.24 41.65 -85.34
C THR A 170 60.76 41.35 -85.22
N ARG A 171 60.02 42.26 -84.60
CA ARG A 171 58.57 42.18 -84.51
C ARG A 171 57.98 42.19 -85.92
N PRO A 172 57.13 41.22 -86.29
CA PRO A 172 56.45 41.27 -87.57
C PRO A 172 55.46 42.44 -87.59
N THR A 173 55.62 43.33 -88.57
CA THR A 173 54.70 44.47 -88.82
C THR A 173 53.73 44.07 -89.93
N SER A 174 52.47 44.51 -89.84
CA SER A 174 51.41 44.17 -90.80
C SER A 174 51.69 44.57 -92.27
N GLN A 175 52.73 45.36 -92.52
CA GLN A 175 53.11 45.89 -93.83
C GLN A 175 54.22 45.10 -94.53
N THR A 176 54.90 44.18 -93.86
CA THR A 176 55.98 43.38 -94.46
C THR A 176 55.44 42.02 -94.83
N GLU A 177 55.44 41.68 -96.12
CA GLU A 177 55.18 40.32 -96.59
C GLU A 177 56.10 39.36 -95.83
N LEU A 178 55.51 38.36 -95.16
CA LEU A 178 56.26 37.32 -94.44
C LEU A 178 57.27 36.70 -95.42
N PRO A 179 58.58 36.64 -95.10
CA PRO A 179 59.58 36.17 -96.04
C PRO A 179 59.28 34.74 -96.51
N ALA A 180 59.34 34.52 -97.83
CA ALA A 180 58.95 33.28 -98.51
C ALA A 180 59.88 32.07 -98.25
N THR A 181 60.89 32.21 -97.39
CA THR A 181 61.86 31.15 -97.10
C THR A 181 62.15 31.11 -95.60
N ILE A 182 61.70 30.06 -94.91
CA ILE A 182 62.05 29.76 -93.50
C ILE A 182 63.44 29.10 -93.47
N GLN A 183 64.44 29.74 -94.09
CA GLN A 183 65.84 29.40 -93.92
C GLN A 183 66.59 30.67 -93.53
N GLY A 184 66.81 30.83 -92.23
CA GLY A 184 67.49 31.97 -91.65
C GLY A 184 66.53 33.13 -91.36
N PHE A 185 66.50 33.55 -90.11
CA PHE A 185 65.86 34.80 -89.69
C PHE A 185 66.50 35.95 -90.47
N THR A 186 65.79 36.53 -91.45
CA THR A 186 66.34 37.60 -92.27
C THR A 186 66.39 38.91 -91.48
N LEU A 187 67.55 39.55 -91.55
CA LEU A 187 67.86 40.80 -90.85
C LEU A 187 67.39 42.06 -91.63
N GLU A 188 66.80 41.88 -92.81
CA GLU A 188 66.50 42.97 -93.72
C GLU A 188 65.04 43.39 -93.65
N GLY A 189 64.80 44.54 -93.02
CA GLY A 189 63.56 45.32 -93.10
C GLY A 189 63.58 46.35 -94.24
N GLN A 190 64.17 46.03 -95.40
CA GLN A 190 64.14 46.91 -96.57
C GLN A 190 63.51 46.20 -97.77
N ALA A 191 62.55 46.89 -98.39
CA ALA A 191 61.93 46.49 -99.63
C ALA A 191 63.00 46.27 -100.70
N ALA A 192 63.20 45.01 -101.10
CA ALA A 192 63.94 44.70 -102.31
C ALA A 192 63.11 45.14 -103.52
N ASP A 193 63.74 45.90 -104.42
CA ASP A 193 63.18 46.30 -105.71
C ASP A 193 62.67 45.07 -106.50
N PRO A 194 61.45 45.11 -107.08
CA PRO A 194 60.84 43.98 -107.76
C PRO A 194 61.27 43.93 -109.23
N ALA A 195 62.55 43.71 -109.49
CA ALA A 195 63.03 43.40 -110.82
C ALA A 195 64.22 42.44 -110.71
N ASP A 196 64.04 41.24 -111.26
CA ASP A 196 65.04 40.18 -111.40
C ASP A 196 65.05 39.08 -110.32
N ILE A 197 63.89 38.50 -110.02
CA ILE A 197 63.82 37.05 -109.79
C ILE A 197 62.63 36.47 -110.55
N SER A 198 62.90 35.85 -111.69
CA SER A 198 61.99 34.92 -112.34
C SER A 198 61.92 33.64 -111.49
N THR A 199 60.87 33.49 -110.68
CA THR A 199 60.68 32.31 -109.82
C THR A 199 59.22 31.84 -109.83
N GLU A 200 58.98 30.75 -110.55
CA GLU A 200 57.84 29.83 -110.38
C GLU A 200 57.90 29.08 -109.01
N GLN A 201 58.41 29.72 -107.97
CA GLN A 201 58.53 29.16 -106.62
C GLN A 201 58.04 30.21 -105.61
N GLN A 202 56.80 30.66 -105.79
CA GLN A 202 55.99 30.99 -104.62
C GLN A 202 55.85 29.68 -103.84
N ALA A 203 56.73 29.46 -102.87
CA ALA A 203 56.58 28.43 -101.87
C ALA A 203 55.30 28.76 -101.09
N GLN A 204 54.16 28.33 -101.62
CA GLN A 204 52.91 28.28 -100.91
C GLN A 204 53.22 27.57 -99.60
N LEU A 205 52.98 28.24 -98.47
CA LEU A 205 53.00 27.64 -97.14
C LEU A 205 52.28 26.29 -97.25
N LEU A 206 53.04 25.20 -97.12
CA LEU A 206 52.51 23.87 -97.35
C LEU A 206 51.46 23.60 -96.26
N ASP A 207 50.20 23.53 -96.66
CA ASP A 207 49.10 23.26 -95.76
C ASP A 207 48.93 21.74 -95.64
N LEU A 208 49.35 21.19 -94.50
CA LEU A 208 49.25 19.77 -94.18
C LEU A 208 47.98 19.44 -93.39
N SER A 209 47.05 20.40 -93.21
CA SER A 209 45.84 20.19 -92.40
C SER A 209 44.91 19.10 -92.95
N ALA A 210 44.98 18.79 -94.24
CA ALA A 210 44.20 17.74 -94.88
C ALA A 210 44.83 16.33 -94.79
N GLU A 211 46.07 16.22 -94.31
CA GLU A 211 46.79 14.95 -94.23
C GLU A 211 46.36 14.10 -93.03
N ARG A 212 46.40 12.77 -93.20
CA ARG A 212 45.97 11.85 -92.14
C ARG A 212 46.93 11.88 -90.95
N GLY A 213 46.37 12.03 -89.76
CA GLY A 213 47.11 12.08 -88.49
C GLY A 213 47.61 13.48 -88.10
N VAL A 214 47.39 14.49 -88.95
CA VAL A 214 47.61 15.90 -88.60
C VAL A 214 46.41 16.43 -87.82
N ILE A 215 46.66 17.06 -86.68
CA ILE A 215 45.62 17.56 -85.78
C ILE A 215 45.38 19.05 -86.06
N TYR A 216 46.42 19.87 -85.94
CA TYR A 216 46.41 21.30 -86.30
C TYR A 216 47.85 21.84 -86.37
N ARG A 217 48.00 23.07 -86.88
CA ARG A 217 49.29 23.76 -86.96
C ARG A 217 49.64 24.43 -85.61
N ALA A 218 50.91 24.41 -85.22
CA ALA A 218 51.32 24.81 -83.88
C ALA A 218 51.10 26.31 -83.57
N ASP A 219 50.97 27.17 -84.58
CA ASP A 219 50.60 28.58 -84.39
C ASP A 219 49.19 28.76 -83.79
N GLN A 220 48.30 27.77 -83.96
CA GLN A 220 46.94 27.78 -83.41
C GLN A 220 46.87 27.46 -81.91
N LEU A 221 47.97 26.98 -81.31
CA LEU A 221 48.08 26.79 -79.85
C LEU A 221 48.05 28.13 -79.09
N VAL A 222 48.47 29.20 -79.75
CA VAL A 222 48.61 30.52 -79.12
C VAL A 222 47.26 31.23 -79.11
N LYS A 223 46.95 31.91 -77.99
CA LYS A 223 45.74 32.72 -77.85
C LYS A 223 45.68 33.79 -78.94
N PRO A 224 44.49 34.01 -79.56
CA PRO A 224 44.33 34.86 -80.72
C PRO A 224 44.34 36.35 -80.34
N THR A 225 45.51 36.91 -80.02
CA THR A 225 45.74 38.37 -80.07
C THR A 225 46.43 38.71 -81.39
N PRO A 226 46.03 39.80 -82.08
CA PRO A 226 46.50 40.09 -83.44
C PRO A 226 48.03 40.22 -83.51
N GLU A 227 48.65 40.73 -82.46
CA GLU A 227 50.09 40.90 -82.34
C GLU A 227 50.82 39.56 -82.12
N ASN A 228 50.30 38.70 -81.25
CA ASN A 228 50.91 37.42 -80.94
C ASN A 228 50.68 36.40 -82.05
N GLN A 229 49.60 36.52 -82.82
CA GLN A 229 49.32 35.63 -83.95
C GLN A 229 50.36 35.78 -85.07
N LEU A 230 50.80 37.00 -85.37
CA LEU A 230 51.84 37.22 -86.38
C LEU A 230 53.19 36.64 -85.90
N LEU A 231 53.52 36.87 -84.63
CA LEU A 231 54.71 36.31 -83.99
C LEU A 231 54.68 34.77 -83.96
N ALA A 232 53.54 34.18 -83.59
CA ALA A 232 53.33 32.74 -83.56
C ALA A 232 53.42 32.14 -84.96
N LYS A 233 52.78 32.74 -85.97
CA LYS A 233 52.90 32.31 -87.38
C LYS A 233 54.35 32.34 -87.84
N MET A 234 55.09 33.41 -87.57
CA MET A 234 56.49 33.52 -87.95
C MET A 234 57.36 32.41 -87.33
N LEU A 235 57.06 31.99 -86.10
CA LEU A 235 57.87 31.03 -85.35
C LEU A 235 57.42 29.57 -85.49
N LEU A 236 56.16 29.33 -85.86
CA LEU A 236 55.52 28.01 -85.80
C LEU A 236 54.77 27.62 -87.09
N ALA A 237 54.81 28.43 -88.15
CA ALA A 237 54.15 28.07 -89.42
C ALA A 237 54.74 26.81 -90.09
N ASP A 238 55.99 26.49 -89.79
CA ASP A 238 56.68 25.27 -90.22
C ASP A 238 56.36 24.06 -89.32
N THR A 239 55.67 24.26 -88.19
CA THR A 239 55.53 23.26 -87.12
C THR A 239 54.10 22.74 -87.03
N TRP A 240 53.93 21.41 -87.13
CA TRP A 240 52.64 20.73 -87.18
C TRP A 240 52.46 19.76 -86.02
N ILE A 241 51.25 19.68 -85.47
CA ILE A 241 50.92 18.75 -84.39
C ILE A 241 50.24 17.53 -84.96
N VAL A 242 50.76 16.36 -84.60
CA VAL A 242 50.33 15.06 -85.12
C VAL A 242 50.00 14.09 -83.98
N ASP A 243 49.24 13.06 -84.30
CA ASP A 243 48.79 12.05 -83.32
C ASP A 243 49.91 11.14 -82.79
N SER A 244 50.90 10.79 -83.63
CA SER A 244 51.87 9.73 -83.35
C SER A 244 53.25 9.97 -84.00
N LEU A 245 54.27 9.29 -83.48
CA LEU A 245 55.62 9.35 -84.05
C LEU A 245 55.69 8.77 -85.47
N GLU A 246 54.89 7.74 -85.74
CA GLU A 246 54.83 7.12 -87.06
C GLU A 246 54.33 8.11 -88.12
N THR A 247 53.26 8.85 -87.81
CA THR A 247 52.74 9.88 -88.72
C THR A 247 53.74 11.02 -88.89
N ALA A 248 54.39 11.47 -87.82
CA ALA A 248 55.46 12.48 -87.89
C ALA A 248 56.59 12.09 -88.85
N VAL A 249 57.08 10.84 -88.75
CA VAL A 249 58.18 10.33 -89.59
C VAL A 249 57.74 10.09 -91.04
N ASN A 250 56.50 9.66 -91.27
CA ASN A 250 55.98 9.47 -92.62
C ASN A 250 55.80 10.81 -93.35
N LEU A 251 55.27 11.82 -92.66
CA LEU A 251 55.08 13.16 -93.22
C LEU A 251 56.40 13.86 -93.48
N SER A 252 57.41 13.71 -92.61
CA SER A 252 58.74 14.31 -92.81
C SER A 252 59.52 13.69 -93.98
N LYS A 253 59.24 12.44 -94.36
CA LYS A 253 59.80 11.80 -95.57
C LYS A 253 59.06 12.18 -96.86
N GLY A 254 57.79 12.57 -96.75
CA GLY A 254 56.88 12.78 -97.87
C GLY A 254 56.69 14.25 -98.25
N VAL A 255 55.46 14.74 -98.09
CA VAL A 255 55.01 16.09 -98.46
C VAL A 255 55.59 17.16 -97.53
N GLY A 256 55.84 16.83 -96.26
CA GLY A 256 56.30 17.75 -95.22
C GLY A 256 57.81 17.79 -95.00
N LYS A 257 58.64 17.59 -96.04
CA LYS A 257 60.11 17.52 -95.94
C LYS A 257 60.81 18.74 -95.33
N LYS A 258 60.14 19.88 -95.26
CA LYS A 258 60.65 21.14 -94.67
C LYS A 258 59.85 21.58 -93.45
N CYS A 259 59.11 20.66 -92.84
CA CYS A 259 58.26 20.95 -91.68
C CYS A 259 58.79 20.23 -90.45
N ARG A 260 58.48 20.80 -89.29
CA ARG A 260 58.72 20.22 -87.96
C ARG A 260 57.42 19.57 -87.51
N PHE A 261 57.52 18.44 -86.82
CA PHE A 261 56.34 17.71 -86.32
C PHE A 261 56.46 17.50 -84.82
N VAL A 262 55.39 17.81 -84.10
CA VAL A 262 55.27 17.57 -82.66
C VAL A 262 54.16 16.57 -82.42
N THR A 263 54.45 15.47 -81.74
CA THR A 263 53.42 14.48 -81.40
C THR A 263 52.64 14.91 -80.16
N LEU A 264 51.43 14.39 -79.96
CA LEU A 264 50.67 14.61 -78.71
C LEU A 264 51.40 14.14 -77.45
N GLN A 265 52.38 13.22 -77.59
CA GLN A 265 53.23 12.76 -76.50
C GLN A 265 54.43 13.68 -76.23
N GLY A 266 54.62 14.73 -77.03
CA GLY A 266 55.69 15.71 -76.87
C GLY A 266 57.02 15.33 -77.53
N GLU A 267 57.00 14.41 -78.49
CA GLU A 267 58.19 14.10 -79.31
C GLU A 267 58.28 15.12 -80.45
N LEU A 268 59.52 15.52 -80.81
CA LEU A 268 59.77 16.51 -81.85
C LEU A 268 60.59 15.89 -82.98
N VAL A 269 60.10 16.00 -84.21
CA VAL A 269 60.83 15.69 -85.45
C VAL A 269 61.18 17.00 -86.14
N GLU A 270 62.46 17.31 -86.25
CA GLU A 270 62.97 18.49 -86.94
C GLU A 270 63.01 18.29 -88.47
N GLU A 271 63.20 19.39 -89.22
CA GLU A 271 63.28 19.38 -90.69
C GLU A 271 64.39 18.48 -91.23
N ASN A 272 65.50 18.37 -90.50
CA ASN A 272 66.63 17.50 -90.83
C ASN A 272 66.39 16.03 -90.45
N GLN A 273 65.15 15.67 -90.09
CA GLN A 273 64.73 14.34 -89.62
C GLN A 273 65.43 13.90 -88.32
N SER A 274 66.00 14.84 -87.55
CA SER A 274 66.43 14.55 -86.18
C SER A 274 65.21 14.44 -85.28
N ILE A 275 65.24 13.44 -84.39
CA ILE A 275 64.13 13.11 -83.50
C ILE A 275 64.56 13.37 -82.07
N PHE A 276 63.79 14.17 -81.34
CA PHE A 276 63.96 14.45 -79.92
C PHE A 276 62.85 13.77 -79.14
N VAL A 277 63.23 12.93 -78.18
CA VAL A 277 62.33 12.16 -77.32
C VAL A 277 62.74 12.38 -75.86
N GLY A 278 61.76 12.41 -74.96
CA GLY A 278 61.96 12.52 -73.52
C GLY A 278 61.18 13.68 -72.91
N ALA A 279 60.96 13.62 -71.59
CA ALA A 279 60.26 14.68 -70.88
C ALA A 279 61.14 15.95 -70.83
N ILE A 280 60.55 17.11 -71.15
CA ILE A 280 61.19 18.40 -70.94
C ILE A 280 61.40 18.57 -69.43
N GLY A 281 62.64 18.83 -69.01
CA GLY A 281 62.96 19.12 -67.62
C GLY A 281 62.16 20.33 -67.12
N GLY A 282 61.56 20.23 -65.94
CA GLY A 282 60.65 21.26 -65.39
C GLY A 282 61.29 22.66 -65.26
N GLU A 283 62.62 22.72 -65.15
CA GLU A 283 63.38 23.98 -65.12
C GLU A 283 63.29 24.73 -66.46
N SER A 284 63.16 24.05 -67.59
CA SER A 284 63.14 24.65 -68.93
C SER A 284 61.72 24.91 -69.47
N ALA A 285 60.66 24.46 -68.77
CA ALA A 285 59.27 24.58 -69.23
C ALA A 285 58.64 25.92 -68.80
N ILE A 286 58.89 26.99 -69.55
CA ILE A 286 58.50 28.36 -69.18
C ILE A 286 56.99 28.60 -69.39
N PHE A 287 56.41 28.12 -70.48
CA PHE A 287 54.99 28.29 -70.81
C PHE A 287 54.08 27.51 -69.87
N THR A 288 54.46 26.28 -69.52
CA THR A 288 53.71 25.45 -68.56
C THR A 288 53.64 26.13 -67.20
N ARG A 289 54.77 26.63 -66.68
CA ARG A 289 54.83 27.33 -65.38
C ARG A 289 54.02 28.62 -65.39
N ARG A 290 54.14 29.47 -66.41
CA ARG A 290 53.35 30.72 -66.51
C ARG A 290 51.85 30.46 -66.61
N SER A 291 51.45 29.46 -67.38
CA SER A 291 50.04 29.09 -67.52
C SER A 291 49.48 28.47 -66.24
N GLU A 292 50.28 27.67 -65.53
CA GLU A 292 49.93 27.12 -64.21
C GLU A 292 49.79 28.25 -63.18
N LEU A 293 50.73 29.19 -63.14
CA LEU A 293 50.73 30.34 -62.25
C LEU A 293 49.50 31.23 -62.46
N ARG A 294 49.13 31.50 -63.72
CA ARG A 294 47.90 32.24 -64.05
C ARG A 294 46.64 31.49 -63.59
N LYS A 295 46.56 30.18 -63.82
CA LYS A 295 45.44 29.36 -63.37
C LYS A 295 45.32 29.39 -61.84
N LEU A 296 46.43 29.18 -61.13
CA LEU A 296 46.49 29.25 -59.66
C LEU A 296 46.09 30.64 -59.13
N LYS A 297 46.50 31.74 -59.77
CA LYS A 297 46.05 33.09 -59.41
C LYS A 297 44.53 33.23 -59.51
N ASN A 298 43.93 32.76 -60.61
CA ASN A 298 42.48 32.80 -60.81
C ASN A 298 41.73 31.89 -59.83
N ASP A 299 42.25 30.68 -59.59
CA ASP A 299 41.65 29.73 -58.67
C ASP A 299 41.74 30.20 -57.21
N LEU A 300 42.83 30.85 -56.81
CA LEU A 300 42.93 31.50 -55.49
C LEU A 300 41.88 32.60 -55.32
N ILE A 301 41.68 33.47 -56.32
CA ILE A 301 40.62 34.50 -56.26
C ILE A 301 39.24 33.86 -56.10
N ARG A 302 38.98 32.75 -56.80
CA ARG A 302 37.71 32.00 -56.66
C ARG A 302 37.56 31.40 -55.27
N ILE A 303 38.60 30.75 -54.77
CA ILE A 303 38.61 30.14 -53.43
C ILE A 303 38.42 31.20 -52.35
N ASP A 304 39.11 32.34 -52.44
CA ASP A 304 38.99 33.46 -51.50
C ASP A 304 37.55 34.00 -51.45
N ARG A 305 36.89 34.14 -52.61
CA ARG A 305 35.47 34.52 -52.65
C ARG A 305 34.58 33.49 -51.98
N THR A 306 34.76 32.20 -52.32
CA THR A 306 33.95 31.13 -51.71
C THR A 306 34.19 30.97 -50.21
N LEU A 307 35.41 31.24 -49.72
CA LEU A 307 35.72 31.27 -48.30
C LEU A 307 34.95 32.39 -47.61
N ASN A 308 35.03 33.62 -48.14
CA ASN A 308 34.32 34.76 -47.58
C ASN A 308 32.80 34.56 -47.58
N ASP A 309 32.23 34.00 -48.67
CA ASP A 309 30.80 33.70 -48.75
C ASP A 309 30.39 32.65 -47.70
N ASN A 310 31.20 31.60 -47.48
CA ASN A 310 30.92 30.59 -46.46
C ASN A 310 31.16 31.10 -45.03
N GLU A 311 32.14 31.97 -44.80
CA GLU A 311 32.37 32.63 -43.51
C GLU A 311 31.19 33.52 -43.13
N THR A 312 30.71 34.36 -44.05
CA THR A 312 29.51 35.18 -43.80
C THR A 312 28.23 34.34 -43.64
N ALA A 313 28.14 33.17 -44.29
CA ALA A 313 27.05 32.24 -44.08
C ALA A 313 27.11 31.59 -42.68
N LEU A 314 28.31 31.25 -42.19
CA LEU A 314 28.50 30.76 -40.83
C LEU A 314 28.14 31.82 -39.78
N GLU A 315 28.58 33.07 -39.95
CA GLU A 315 28.20 34.15 -39.04
C GLU A 315 26.67 34.33 -38.94
N LYS A 316 25.96 34.17 -40.06
CA LYS A 316 24.50 34.17 -40.08
C LYS A 316 23.91 32.95 -39.38
N LEU A 317 24.46 31.76 -39.60
CA LEU A 317 24.03 30.54 -38.92
C LEU A 317 24.24 30.64 -37.41
N ASP A 318 25.39 31.18 -36.97
CA ASP A 318 25.69 31.40 -35.55
C ASP A 318 24.69 32.38 -34.91
N ALA A 319 24.35 33.47 -35.61
CA ALA A 319 23.32 34.40 -35.15
C ALA A 319 21.93 33.74 -35.07
N LEU A 320 21.56 32.91 -36.06
CA LEU A 320 20.31 32.17 -36.05
C LEU A 320 20.28 31.14 -34.92
N LEU A 321 21.37 30.41 -34.69
CA LEU A 321 21.51 29.46 -33.59
C LEU A 321 21.33 30.15 -32.24
N ALA A 322 21.96 31.32 -32.04
CA ALA A 322 21.75 32.11 -30.82
C ALA A 322 20.28 32.49 -30.61
N THR A 323 19.57 32.91 -31.67
CA THR A 323 18.13 33.22 -31.56
C THR A 323 17.29 31.99 -31.24
N VAL A 324 17.62 30.83 -31.83
CA VAL A 324 16.90 29.57 -31.58
C VAL A 324 17.19 29.04 -30.18
N ASP A 325 18.42 29.23 -29.66
CA ASP A 325 18.77 28.91 -28.28
C ASP A 325 18.00 29.78 -27.27
N ASP A 326 17.85 31.07 -27.55
CA ASP A 326 17.02 31.96 -26.75
C ASP A 326 15.54 31.51 -26.78
N GLU A 327 14.98 31.22 -27.97
CA GLU A 327 13.63 30.69 -28.13
C GLU A 327 13.42 29.36 -27.38
N ARG A 328 14.42 28.47 -27.43
CA ARG A 328 14.43 27.19 -26.73
C ARG A 328 14.39 27.38 -25.23
N SER A 329 15.25 28.27 -24.69
CA SER A 329 15.30 28.55 -23.26
C SER A 329 13.97 29.13 -22.76
N ALA A 330 13.33 30.00 -23.56
CA ALA A 330 12.01 30.54 -23.26
C ALA A 330 10.92 29.45 -23.28
N CYS A 331 10.93 28.58 -24.28
CA CYS A 331 9.98 27.45 -24.35
C CYS A 331 10.18 26.47 -23.19
N GLN A 332 11.42 26.20 -22.79
CA GLN A 332 11.72 25.35 -21.62
C GLN A 332 11.20 25.98 -20.32
N SER A 333 11.37 27.29 -20.12
CA SER A 333 10.81 28.00 -18.96
C SER A 333 9.28 27.90 -18.93
N GLN A 334 8.62 28.15 -20.07
CA GLN A 334 7.16 28.03 -20.19
C GLN A 334 6.66 26.61 -19.93
N MET A 335 7.40 25.60 -20.41
CA MET A 335 7.10 24.19 -20.14
C MET A 335 7.21 23.86 -18.64
N GLN A 336 8.27 24.35 -17.98
CA GLN A 336 8.45 24.16 -16.53
C GLN A 336 7.30 24.81 -15.75
N GLU A 337 6.97 26.07 -16.02
CA GLU A 337 5.85 26.78 -15.39
C GLU A 337 4.51 26.06 -15.60
N ALA A 338 4.24 25.60 -16.83
CA ALA A 338 3.02 24.85 -17.14
C ALA A 338 2.98 23.50 -16.41
N SER A 339 4.12 22.82 -16.27
CA SER A 339 4.22 21.54 -15.56
C SER A 339 4.03 21.70 -14.05
N GLU A 340 4.53 22.79 -13.47
CA GLU A 340 4.28 23.16 -12.07
C GLU A 340 2.80 23.48 -11.85
N ALA A 341 2.19 24.27 -12.74
CA ALA A 341 0.75 24.54 -12.69
C ALA A 341 -0.09 23.26 -12.78
N LEU A 342 0.29 22.33 -13.66
CA LEU A 342 -0.36 21.01 -13.76
C LEU A 342 -0.24 20.21 -12.46
N SER A 343 0.92 20.26 -11.80
CA SER A 343 1.15 19.57 -10.52
C SER A 343 0.27 20.14 -9.39
N ILE A 344 0.08 21.45 -9.36
CA ILE A 344 -0.80 22.15 -8.41
C ILE A 344 -2.26 21.75 -8.65
N GLU A 345 -2.71 21.79 -9.90
CA GLU A 345 -4.08 21.38 -10.26
C GLU A 345 -4.32 19.88 -9.98
N LYS A 346 -3.31 19.03 -10.18
CA LYS A 346 -3.38 17.60 -9.81
C LYS A 346 -3.56 17.42 -8.31
N ALA A 347 -2.79 18.14 -7.49
CA ALA A 347 -2.92 18.10 -6.04
C ALA A 347 -4.29 18.61 -5.58
N ALA A 348 -4.79 19.68 -6.18
CA ALA A 348 -6.13 20.22 -5.91
C ALA A 348 -7.23 19.21 -6.26
N LYS A 349 -7.12 18.53 -7.43
CA LYS A 349 -8.03 17.46 -7.84
C LYS A 349 -8.05 16.32 -6.81
N VAL A 350 -6.88 15.78 -6.44
CA VAL A 350 -6.79 14.67 -5.47
C VAL A 350 -7.37 15.08 -4.11
N ALA A 351 -7.11 16.30 -3.64
CA ALA A 351 -7.68 16.81 -2.40
C ALA A 351 -9.22 16.96 -2.46
N ALA A 352 -9.77 17.36 -3.62
CA ALA A 352 -11.20 17.43 -3.83
C ALA A 352 -11.85 16.03 -3.88
N GLU A 353 -11.20 15.07 -4.53
CA GLU A 353 -11.66 13.66 -4.60
C GLU A 353 -11.69 13.02 -3.21
N GLN A 354 -10.64 13.19 -2.41
CA GLN A 354 -10.59 12.70 -1.03
C GLN A 354 -11.71 13.29 -0.16
N LYS A 355 -11.98 14.60 -0.28
CA LYS A 355 -13.09 15.23 0.43
C LYS A 355 -14.44 14.64 -0.01
N ARG A 356 -14.64 14.43 -1.31
CA ARG A 356 -15.86 13.79 -1.83
C ARG A 356 -16.02 12.37 -1.28
N GLU A 357 -14.94 11.59 -1.25
CA GLU A 357 -14.94 10.24 -0.67
C GLU A 357 -15.30 10.24 0.82
N GLN A 358 -14.70 11.14 1.61
CA GLN A 358 -15.05 11.31 3.03
C GLN A 358 -16.54 11.61 3.23
N TRP A 359 -17.09 12.58 2.48
CA TRP A 359 -18.52 12.88 2.56
C TRP A 359 -19.40 11.72 2.09
N ASN A 360 -18.96 10.96 1.09
CA ASN A 360 -19.67 9.77 0.61
C ASN A 360 -19.69 8.64 1.65
N GLU A 361 -18.57 8.40 2.34
CA GLU A 361 -18.49 7.43 3.42
C GLU A 361 -19.40 7.83 4.58
N GLU A 362 -19.35 9.10 5.02
CA GLU A 362 -20.26 9.64 6.05
C GLU A 362 -21.74 9.54 5.63
N TRP A 363 -22.05 9.86 4.38
CA TRP A 363 -23.41 9.73 3.86
C TRP A 363 -23.86 8.27 3.83
N SER A 364 -22.99 7.35 3.40
CA SER A 364 -23.29 5.92 3.31
C SER A 364 -23.55 5.29 4.68
N THR A 365 -22.77 5.66 5.70
CA THR A 365 -22.93 5.19 7.08
C THR A 365 -24.22 5.73 7.71
N VAL A 366 -24.51 7.04 7.57
CA VAL A 366 -25.78 7.60 8.04
C VAL A 366 -26.98 6.98 7.32
N LYS A 367 -26.83 6.66 6.04
CA LYS A 367 -27.87 5.97 5.26
C LYS A 367 -28.09 4.54 5.74
N SER A 368 -27.04 3.76 6.03
CA SER A 368 -27.19 2.41 6.60
C SER A 368 -27.80 2.46 7.99
N ASP A 369 -27.34 3.38 8.85
CA ASP A 369 -27.87 3.54 10.21
C ASP A 369 -29.36 3.88 10.20
N LEU A 370 -29.81 4.71 9.25
CA LEU A 370 -31.23 5.02 9.05
C LEU A 370 -32.04 3.77 8.67
N VAL A 371 -31.54 2.97 7.74
CA VAL A 371 -32.21 1.72 7.31
C VAL A 371 -32.29 0.73 8.47
N ASP A 372 -31.22 0.61 9.27
CA ASP A 372 -31.21 -0.26 10.43
C ASP A 372 -32.15 0.25 11.53
N LEU A 373 -32.18 1.56 11.80
CA LEU A 373 -33.13 2.18 12.73
C LEU A 373 -34.59 2.00 12.29
N GLU A 374 -34.89 2.14 10.99
CA GLU A 374 -36.21 1.88 10.43
C GLU A 374 -36.61 0.41 10.64
N ARG A 375 -35.67 -0.53 10.39
CA ARG A 375 -35.90 -1.96 10.63
C ARG A 375 -36.10 -2.29 12.11
N HIS A 376 -35.35 -1.65 13.00
CA HIS A 376 -35.52 -1.79 14.46
C HIS A 376 -36.86 -1.22 14.93
N ALA A 377 -37.29 -0.08 14.40
CA ALA A 377 -38.60 0.50 14.69
C ALA A 377 -39.73 -0.44 14.25
N GLN A 378 -39.63 -1.03 13.05
CA GLN A 378 -40.61 -2.03 12.57
C GLN A 378 -40.65 -3.28 13.46
N LYS A 379 -39.49 -3.79 13.91
CA LYS A 379 -39.43 -4.94 14.83
C LYS A 379 -40.07 -4.62 16.18
N LEU A 380 -39.73 -3.49 16.79
CA LEU A 380 -40.33 -3.05 18.06
C LEU A 380 -41.83 -2.85 17.92
N GLN A 381 -42.30 -2.34 16.78
CA GLN A 381 -43.72 -2.17 16.51
C GLN A 381 -44.43 -3.52 16.44
N ALA A 382 -43.84 -4.51 15.77
CA ALA A 382 -44.36 -5.89 15.77
C ALA A 382 -44.34 -6.54 17.18
N GLU A 383 -43.27 -6.33 17.96
CA GLU A 383 -43.18 -6.81 19.34
C GLU A 383 -44.28 -6.19 20.23
N ILE A 384 -44.52 -4.87 20.09
CA ILE A 384 -45.61 -4.18 20.79
C ILE A 384 -46.96 -4.77 20.39
N GLU A 385 -47.20 -5.02 19.11
CA GLU A 385 -48.43 -5.66 18.64
C GLU A 385 -48.61 -7.06 19.26
N THR A 386 -47.55 -7.88 19.31
CA THR A 386 -47.62 -9.21 19.95
C THR A 386 -47.88 -9.13 21.46
N VAL A 387 -47.23 -8.20 22.16
CA VAL A 387 -47.44 -8.02 23.61
C VAL A 387 -48.86 -7.50 23.89
N LEU A 388 -49.40 -6.64 23.02
CA LEU A 388 -50.78 -6.18 23.14
C LEU A 388 -51.78 -7.32 22.94
N THR A 389 -51.53 -8.25 21.99
CA THR A 389 -52.38 -9.43 21.83
C THR A 389 -52.27 -10.38 23.02
N GLU A 390 -51.07 -10.66 23.53
CA GLU A 390 -50.88 -11.49 24.74
C GLU A 390 -51.55 -10.85 25.96
N LYS A 391 -51.47 -9.52 26.09
CA LYS A 391 -52.16 -8.79 27.14
C LYS A 391 -53.68 -8.94 27.03
N GLN A 392 -54.25 -8.83 25.84
CA GLN A 392 -55.69 -9.03 25.64
C GLN A 392 -56.11 -10.46 25.99
N GLU A 393 -55.37 -11.47 25.54
CA GLU A 393 -55.65 -12.88 25.86
C GLU A 393 -55.58 -13.18 27.37
N THR A 394 -54.62 -12.57 28.08
CA THR A 394 -54.50 -12.71 29.53
C THR A 394 -55.58 -11.94 30.29
N GLU A 395 -55.99 -10.76 29.83
CA GLU A 395 -57.14 -10.03 30.37
C GLU A 395 -58.45 -10.81 30.20
N ASP A 396 -58.68 -11.40 29.03
CA ASP A 396 -59.84 -12.27 28.78
C ASP A 396 -59.82 -13.52 29.66
N SER A 397 -58.63 -14.13 29.82
CA SER A 397 -58.44 -15.27 30.72
C SER A 397 -58.73 -14.90 32.18
N LEU A 398 -58.27 -13.73 32.65
CA LEU A 398 -58.57 -13.22 33.99
C LEU A 398 -60.06 -12.96 34.19
N GLN A 399 -60.75 -12.41 33.19
CA GLN A 399 -62.20 -12.22 33.27
C GLN A 399 -62.93 -13.56 33.39
N SER A 400 -62.52 -14.58 32.63
CA SER A 400 -63.10 -15.93 32.73
C SER A 400 -62.87 -16.59 34.09
N LEU A 401 -61.66 -16.45 34.66
CA LEU A 401 -61.31 -16.94 36.00
C LEU A 401 -62.09 -16.22 37.09
N ASN A 402 -62.26 -14.89 36.98
CA ASN A 402 -63.05 -14.13 37.94
C ASN A 402 -64.54 -14.52 37.91
N ALA A 403 -65.09 -14.84 36.74
CA ALA A 403 -66.45 -15.35 36.63
C ALA A 403 -66.60 -16.72 37.33
N LEU A 404 -65.62 -17.62 37.16
CA LEU A 404 -65.54 -18.89 37.86
C LEU A 404 -65.45 -18.71 39.38
N ILE A 405 -64.61 -17.78 39.86
CA ILE A 405 -64.48 -17.48 41.30
C ILE A 405 -65.82 -16.98 41.87
N GLN A 406 -66.54 -16.11 41.15
CA GLN A 406 -67.86 -15.66 41.59
C GLN A 406 -68.88 -16.79 41.67
N GLU A 407 -68.84 -17.73 40.73
CA GLU A 407 -69.68 -18.93 40.75
C GLU A 407 -69.35 -19.81 41.97
N ASP A 408 -68.06 -20.06 42.23
CA ASP A 408 -67.58 -20.82 43.40
C ASP A 408 -67.91 -20.13 44.73
N GLU A 409 -67.79 -18.81 44.83
CA GLU A 409 -68.18 -18.03 46.01
C GLU A 409 -69.67 -18.19 46.32
N SER A 410 -70.53 -18.19 45.30
CA SER A 410 -71.96 -18.41 45.46
C SER A 410 -72.27 -19.84 45.96
N ALA A 411 -71.55 -20.84 45.47
CA ALA A 411 -71.67 -22.23 45.92
C ALA A 411 -71.19 -22.40 47.36
N LEU A 412 -70.11 -21.72 47.75
CA LEU A 412 -69.55 -21.76 49.09
C LEU A 412 -70.50 -21.11 50.11
N LEU A 413 -71.17 -20.01 49.73
CA LEU A 413 -72.16 -19.34 50.57
C LEU A 413 -73.38 -20.24 50.82
N ASN A 414 -73.87 -20.95 49.80
CA ASN A 414 -74.91 -21.97 49.95
C ASN A 414 -74.49 -23.10 50.90
N LYS A 415 -73.24 -23.58 50.80
CA LYS A 415 -72.70 -24.61 51.71
C LYS A 415 -72.52 -24.10 53.13
N GLN A 416 -72.21 -22.82 53.34
CA GLN A 416 -72.15 -22.22 54.67
C GLN A 416 -73.52 -22.17 55.35
N CYS A 417 -74.59 -21.89 54.61
CA CYS A 417 -75.96 -21.97 55.13
C CYS A 417 -76.33 -23.39 55.58
N GLU A 418 -76.00 -24.43 54.80
CA GLU A 418 -76.20 -25.83 55.20
C GLU A 418 -75.45 -26.17 56.52
N VAL A 419 -74.23 -25.66 56.69
CA VAL A 419 -73.43 -25.88 57.91
C VAL A 419 -74.04 -25.16 59.13
N GLN A 420 -74.64 -23.99 58.95
CA GLN A 420 -75.31 -23.29 60.06
C GLN A 420 -76.56 -24.03 60.54
N GLU A 421 -77.38 -24.56 59.63
CA GLU A 421 -78.55 -25.39 59.97
C GLU A 421 -78.15 -26.65 60.75
N LEU A 422 -77.09 -27.33 60.32
CA LEU A 422 -76.57 -28.52 61.03
C LEU A 422 -76.01 -28.19 62.42
N LYS A 423 -75.42 -27.00 62.61
CA LYS A 423 -74.94 -26.54 63.94
C LYS A 423 -76.11 -26.25 64.89
N GLU A 424 -77.21 -25.70 64.41
CA GLU A 424 -78.40 -25.49 65.23
C GLU A 424 -79.01 -26.82 65.69
N GLN A 425 -79.06 -27.82 64.79
CA GLN A 425 -79.48 -29.19 65.14
C GLN A 425 -78.54 -29.85 66.16
N GLN A 426 -77.22 -29.62 66.05
CA GLN A 426 -76.24 -30.13 67.00
C GLN A 426 -76.40 -29.51 68.40
N ASN A 427 -76.68 -28.20 68.47
CA ASN A 427 -76.87 -27.51 69.74
C ASN A 427 -78.15 -27.93 70.46
N ALA A 428 -79.24 -28.20 69.72
CA ALA A 428 -80.46 -28.76 70.30
C ALA A 428 -80.22 -30.14 70.96
N ARG A 429 -79.49 -31.03 70.29
CA ARG A 429 -79.11 -32.36 70.84
C ARG A 429 -78.18 -32.27 72.06
N LYS A 430 -77.29 -31.27 72.11
CA LYS A 430 -76.43 -31.03 73.28
C LYS A 430 -77.22 -30.57 74.50
N LEU A 431 -78.25 -29.75 74.31
CA LEU A 431 -79.17 -29.33 75.38
C LEU A 431 -79.95 -30.52 75.97
N GLU A 432 -80.46 -31.43 75.12
CA GLU A 432 -81.11 -32.66 75.59
C GLU A 432 -80.14 -33.55 76.40
N LEU A 433 -78.90 -33.68 75.94
CA LEU A 433 -77.87 -34.49 76.62
C LEU A 433 -77.53 -33.95 78.01
N ALA A 434 -77.41 -32.62 78.17
CA ALA A 434 -77.18 -31.98 79.46
C ALA A 434 -78.33 -32.24 80.48
N THR A 435 -79.59 -32.23 80.03
CA THR A 435 -80.73 -32.53 80.92
C THR A 435 -80.77 -33.99 81.37
N HIS A 436 -80.24 -34.92 80.57
CA HIS A 436 -80.11 -36.33 80.94
C HIS A 436 -78.92 -36.58 81.86
N GLU A 437 -77.81 -35.85 81.68
CA GLU A 437 -76.64 -35.91 82.58
C GLU A 437 -76.98 -35.38 83.99
N GLU A 438 -77.73 -34.28 84.11
CA GLU A 438 -78.18 -33.77 85.42
C GLU A 438 -79.08 -34.76 86.17
N ARG A 439 -79.97 -35.47 85.45
CA ARG A 439 -80.78 -36.56 86.04
C ARG A 439 -79.94 -37.75 86.51
N LEU A 440 -78.89 -38.10 85.77
CA LEU A 440 -77.96 -39.18 86.13
C LEU A 440 -77.12 -38.82 87.35
N ALA A 441 -76.62 -37.59 87.44
CA ALA A 441 -75.88 -37.09 88.60
C ALA A 441 -76.73 -37.13 89.88
N GLY A 442 -78.01 -36.72 89.80
CA GLY A 442 -78.95 -36.76 90.92
C GLY A 442 -79.29 -38.18 91.40
N LEU A 443 -79.37 -39.16 90.49
CA LEU A 443 -79.60 -40.57 90.84
C LEU A 443 -78.35 -41.23 91.46
N ASN A 444 -77.16 -40.94 90.92
CA ASN A 444 -75.92 -41.47 91.47
C ASN A 444 -75.63 -40.95 92.88
N GLN A 445 -75.86 -39.66 93.16
CA GLN A 445 -75.72 -39.11 94.52
C GLN A 445 -76.68 -39.77 95.54
N ARG A 446 -77.88 -40.18 95.12
CA ARG A 446 -78.79 -40.97 95.98
C ARG A 446 -78.29 -42.39 96.22
N CYS A 447 -77.74 -43.04 95.21
CA CYS A 447 -77.16 -44.38 95.35
C CYS A 447 -75.93 -44.39 96.26
N ASP A 448 -75.04 -43.41 96.16
CA ASP A 448 -73.83 -43.36 96.99
C ASP A 448 -74.14 -43.06 98.46
N ARG A 449 -75.15 -42.21 98.73
CA ARG A 449 -75.64 -41.99 100.10
C ARG A 449 -76.21 -43.27 100.73
N LEU A 450 -77.00 -44.04 99.98
CA LEU A 450 -77.57 -45.30 100.48
C LEU A 450 -76.52 -46.40 100.67
N LYS A 451 -75.48 -46.44 99.83
CA LYS A 451 -74.34 -47.37 100.00
C LYS A 451 -73.56 -47.08 101.28
N LEU A 452 -73.27 -45.80 101.56
CA LEU A 452 -72.56 -45.41 102.79
C LEU A 452 -73.38 -45.71 104.06
N GLU A 453 -74.70 -45.50 104.03
CA GLU A 453 -75.59 -45.87 105.14
C GLU A 453 -75.67 -47.40 105.34
N PHE A 454 -75.58 -48.19 104.26
CA PHE A 454 -75.55 -49.66 104.32
C PHE A 454 -74.23 -50.18 104.91
N GLU A 455 -73.08 -49.68 104.45
CA GLU A 455 -71.76 -50.09 104.95
C GLU A 455 -71.57 -49.76 106.44
N GLN A 456 -72.04 -48.60 106.91
CA GLN A 456 -71.99 -48.23 108.32
C GLN A 456 -72.83 -49.17 109.20
N ARG A 457 -74.01 -49.60 108.75
CA ARG A 457 -74.85 -50.57 109.48
C ARG A 457 -74.24 -51.96 109.49
N GLN A 458 -73.62 -52.38 108.39
CA GLN A 458 -72.98 -53.69 108.30
C GLN A 458 -71.79 -53.79 109.27
N GLN A 459 -70.92 -52.77 109.34
CA GLN A 459 -69.79 -52.75 110.26
C GLN A 459 -70.23 -52.76 111.75
N GLN A 460 -71.29 -52.02 112.10
CA GLN A 460 -71.86 -52.05 113.45
C GLN A 460 -72.41 -53.44 113.82
N GLN A 461 -73.01 -54.15 112.87
CA GLN A 461 -73.55 -55.49 113.08
C GLN A 461 -72.43 -56.54 113.24
N GLU A 462 -71.36 -56.44 112.46
CA GLU A 462 -70.18 -57.31 112.57
C GLU A 462 -69.46 -57.13 113.92
N GLU A 463 -69.27 -55.90 114.40
CA GLU A 463 -68.68 -55.65 115.72
C GLU A 463 -69.56 -56.20 116.87
N SER A 464 -70.89 -56.05 116.76
CA SER A 464 -71.82 -56.60 117.73
C SER A 464 -71.79 -58.12 117.80
N ASN A 465 -71.75 -58.80 116.64
CA ASN A 465 -71.65 -60.25 116.56
C ASN A 465 -70.33 -60.78 117.14
N ARG A 466 -69.21 -60.11 116.86
CA ARG A 466 -67.89 -60.51 117.39
C ARG A 466 -67.81 -60.38 118.91
N ARG A 467 -68.46 -59.37 119.51
CA ARG A 467 -68.59 -59.24 120.97
C ARG A 467 -69.46 -60.34 121.59
N TYR A 468 -70.52 -60.76 120.89
CA TYR A 468 -71.41 -61.82 121.33
C TYR A 468 -70.71 -63.19 121.36
N GLU A 469 -69.99 -63.55 120.29
CA GLU A 469 -69.25 -64.83 120.20
C GLU A 469 -68.17 -64.96 121.29
N LEU A 470 -67.38 -63.91 121.53
CA LEU A 470 -66.38 -63.88 122.61
C LEU A 470 -67.00 -64.06 124.01
N SER A 471 -68.21 -63.54 124.23
CA SER A 471 -68.92 -63.73 125.50
C SER A 471 -69.46 -65.16 125.66
N LEU A 472 -69.79 -65.82 124.55
CA LEU A 472 -70.30 -67.20 124.52
C LEU A 472 -69.19 -68.21 124.83
N GLU A 473 -67.99 -68.02 124.27
CA GLU A 473 -66.80 -68.83 124.58
C GLU A 473 -66.36 -68.70 126.04
N LYS A 474 -66.38 -67.50 126.62
CA LYS A 474 -66.08 -67.32 128.05
C LYS A 474 -67.09 -68.04 128.94
N ASN A 475 -68.36 -68.06 128.56
CA ASN A 475 -69.42 -68.74 129.31
C ASN A 475 -69.26 -70.27 129.26
N SER A 476 -68.85 -70.84 128.11
CA SER A 476 -68.58 -72.27 128.01
C SER A 476 -67.37 -72.70 128.84
N GLN A 477 -66.30 -71.89 128.86
CA GLN A 477 -65.12 -72.14 129.70
C GLN A 477 -65.44 -72.10 131.20
N ILE A 478 -66.24 -71.11 131.65
CA ILE A 478 -66.68 -71.03 133.05
C ILE A 478 -67.55 -72.23 133.43
N LYS A 479 -68.48 -72.66 132.57
CA LYS A 479 -69.31 -73.85 132.81
C LYS A 479 -68.47 -75.13 132.96
N LEU A 480 -67.46 -75.33 132.11
CA LEU A 480 -66.53 -76.46 132.22
C LEU A 480 -65.74 -76.42 133.54
N HIS A 481 -65.29 -75.24 133.96
CA HIS A 481 -64.57 -75.08 135.22
C HIS A 481 -65.45 -75.37 136.45
N ILE A 482 -66.73 -74.96 136.41
CA ILE A 482 -67.72 -75.29 137.45
C ILE A 482 -67.95 -76.80 137.50
N LEU A 483 -68.11 -77.48 136.36
CA LEU A 483 -68.33 -78.92 136.31
C LEU A 483 -67.14 -79.71 136.88
N ASN A 484 -65.91 -79.36 136.52
CA ASN A 484 -64.71 -80.03 137.03
C ASN A 484 -64.53 -79.82 138.54
N THR A 485 -64.77 -78.61 139.03
CA THR A 485 -64.70 -78.35 140.48
C THR A 485 -65.79 -79.08 141.25
N ARG A 486 -66.98 -79.24 140.67
CA ARG A 486 -68.07 -80.02 141.27
C ARG A 486 -67.75 -81.51 141.35
N ALA A 487 -67.17 -82.09 140.30
CA ALA A 487 -66.74 -83.49 140.30
C ALA A 487 -65.69 -83.77 141.38
N LEU A 488 -64.70 -82.86 141.55
CA LEU A 488 -63.72 -82.96 142.64
C LEU A 488 -64.38 -82.87 144.03
N LEU A 489 -65.41 -82.02 144.16
CA LEU A 489 -66.16 -81.85 145.40
C LEU A 489 -66.97 -83.12 145.73
N ASP A 490 -67.58 -83.73 144.73
CA ASP A 490 -68.33 -84.99 144.87
C ASP A 490 -67.39 -86.16 145.26
N GLU A 491 -66.17 -86.23 144.71
CA GLU A 491 -65.15 -87.21 145.16
C GLU A 491 -64.78 -87.02 146.63
N GLN A 492 -64.62 -85.77 147.09
CA GLN A 492 -64.35 -85.47 148.50
C GLN A 492 -65.54 -85.84 149.40
N TYR A 493 -66.78 -85.64 148.93
CA TYR A 493 -67.97 -86.10 149.66
C TYR A 493 -68.02 -87.61 149.80
N LEU A 494 -67.66 -88.37 148.76
CA LEU A 494 -67.59 -89.84 148.83
C LEU A 494 -66.55 -90.29 149.88
N MET A 495 -65.41 -89.60 149.95
CA MET A 495 -64.40 -89.84 150.99
C MET A 495 -64.94 -89.51 152.38
N GLN A 496 -65.70 -88.42 152.52
CA GLN A 496 -66.36 -88.03 153.77
C GLN A 496 -67.39 -89.07 154.20
N GLU A 497 -68.21 -89.61 153.29
CA GLU A 497 -69.18 -90.67 153.60
C GLU A 497 -68.49 -91.95 154.08
N GLY A 498 -67.37 -92.33 153.47
CA GLY A 498 -66.56 -93.46 153.94
C GLY A 498 -66.03 -93.25 155.36
N LEU A 499 -65.55 -92.03 155.66
CA LEU A 499 -65.13 -91.66 157.01
C LEU A 499 -66.30 -91.62 157.99
N LEU A 500 -67.48 -91.16 157.58
CA LEU A 500 -68.69 -91.18 158.41
C LEU A 500 -69.16 -92.61 158.72
N ALA A 501 -69.07 -93.54 157.77
CA ALA A 501 -69.38 -94.94 158.02
C ALA A 501 -68.44 -95.56 159.07
N SER A 502 -67.15 -95.21 159.02
CA SER A 502 -66.20 -95.63 160.06
C SER A 502 -66.42 -94.92 161.40
N ALA A 503 -66.82 -93.65 161.42
CA ALA A 503 -67.21 -92.96 162.65
C ALA A 503 -68.50 -93.53 163.26
N ALA A 504 -69.44 -93.96 162.43
CA ALA A 504 -70.69 -94.58 162.87
C ALA A 504 -70.45 -95.96 163.47
N SER A 505 -69.51 -96.76 162.93
CA SER A 505 -69.14 -98.03 163.56
C SER A 505 -68.47 -97.83 164.92
N VAL A 506 -67.64 -96.78 165.07
CA VAL A 506 -67.10 -96.38 166.37
C VAL A 506 -68.20 -95.86 167.30
N SER A 507 -69.23 -95.18 166.77
CA SER A 507 -70.40 -94.76 167.54
C SER A 507 -71.25 -95.94 168.00
N ALA A 508 -71.41 -96.99 167.18
CA ALA A 508 -72.09 -98.22 167.59
C ALA A 508 -71.37 -98.88 168.78
N ILE A 509 -70.04 -98.93 168.76
CA ILE A 509 -69.23 -99.42 169.89
C ILE A 509 -69.38 -98.51 171.12
N ARG A 510 -69.46 -97.18 170.93
CA ARG A 510 -69.70 -96.21 172.00
C ARG A 510 -71.09 -96.35 172.61
N ASP A 511 -72.11 -96.54 171.79
CA ASP A 511 -73.50 -96.64 172.22
C ASP A 511 -73.79 -97.99 172.89
N GLU A 512 -73.08 -99.05 172.54
CA GLU A 512 -73.03 -100.30 173.32
C GLU A 512 -72.50 -100.06 174.75
N LYS A 513 -71.41 -99.27 174.89
CA LYS A 513 -70.95 -98.81 176.21
C LYS A 513 -71.97 -97.89 176.91
N ARG A 514 -72.90 -97.29 176.17
CA ARG A 514 -73.95 -96.38 176.66
C ARG A 514 -75.23 -97.11 177.05
N GLN A 515 -75.57 -98.22 176.38
CA GLN A 515 -76.56 -99.22 176.83
C GLN A 515 -76.24 -99.65 178.27
N LEU A 516 -74.98 -99.99 178.54
CA LEU A 516 -74.55 -100.40 179.88
C LEU A 516 -74.70 -99.28 180.92
N LYS A 517 -74.47 -98.01 180.55
CA LYS A 517 -74.63 -96.87 181.47
C LYS A 517 -76.10 -96.49 181.75
N LYS A 518 -77.02 -96.69 180.80
CA LYS A 518 -78.45 -96.35 180.96
C LYS A 518 -79.23 -97.38 181.79
N GLN A 519 -78.85 -98.65 181.70
CA GLN A 519 -79.30 -99.67 182.65
C GLN A 519 -78.95 -99.23 184.08
N PHE A 520 -77.70 -98.82 184.32
CA PHE A 520 -77.29 -98.26 185.61
C PHE A 520 -77.95 -96.92 185.98
N SER A 521 -78.35 -96.10 185.00
CA SER A 521 -78.85 -94.74 185.28
C SER A 521 -80.32 -94.65 185.63
N SER A 522 -81.10 -95.71 185.54
CA SER A 522 -82.55 -95.46 185.69
C SER A 522 -83.36 -96.55 186.36
N GLU A 523 -82.68 -97.61 186.73
CA GLU A 523 -82.69 -98.02 188.15
C GLU A 523 -82.55 -96.81 189.10
N GLU A 524 -81.79 -95.74 188.74
CA GLU A 524 -81.80 -94.42 189.42
C GLU A 524 -83.15 -93.66 189.28
N ALA A 525 -84.05 -94.05 188.37
CA ALA A 525 -85.32 -93.39 188.07
C ALA A 525 -86.56 -94.13 188.57
N ALA A 526 -86.50 -95.45 188.73
CA ALA A 526 -87.37 -96.14 189.67
C ALA A 526 -87.27 -95.50 191.07
N LEU A 527 -86.06 -95.13 191.51
CA LEU A 527 -85.78 -94.34 192.73
C LEU A 527 -86.13 -92.85 192.56
N ARG A 528 -86.15 -92.39 191.31
CA ARG A 528 -86.81 -91.15 190.96
C ARG A 528 -88.31 -91.31 190.76
N LYS A 529 -88.91 -91.56 191.88
CA LYS A 529 -89.82 -90.58 192.43
C LYS A 529 -91.26 -91.06 192.26
N GLU A 530 -91.75 -91.87 193.21
CA GLU A 530 -91.36 -91.94 194.65
C GLU A 530 -91.26 -90.55 195.37
N ARG A 531 -91.13 -89.46 194.62
CA ARG A 531 -91.11 -88.03 194.99
C ARG A 531 -92.08 -87.25 194.09
N ARG A 532 -92.93 -87.92 193.29
CA ARG A 532 -94.14 -87.32 192.67
C ARG A 532 -95.44 -88.05 193.03
N GLU A 533 -95.36 -89.31 193.42
CA GLU A 533 -96.10 -89.76 194.61
C GLU A 533 -96.01 -88.72 195.74
N LEU A 534 -94.87 -88.00 195.86
CA LEU A 534 -94.67 -86.81 196.71
C LEU A 534 -94.95 -85.43 196.02
N SER A 535 -95.73 -85.38 194.94
CA SER A 535 -96.28 -84.14 194.33
C SER A 535 -97.81 -84.07 194.35
N GLU A 536 -98.45 -85.15 194.78
CA GLU A 536 -99.10 -84.97 196.07
C GLU A 536 -100.39 -84.17 196.09
N GLN A 537 -101.05 -84.21 197.21
CA GLN A 537 -100.91 -83.24 198.30
C GLN A 537 -100.52 -81.80 197.92
N LYS A 538 -99.91 -81.49 196.77
CA LYS A 538 -99.81 -80.12 196.32
C LYS A 538 -101.14 -79.55 195.81
N HIS A 539 -101.98 -80.26 195.05
CA HIS A 539 -103.20 -79.61 194.52
C HIS A 539 -104.56 -80.26 194.80
N GLU A 540 -104.54 -81.26 195.68
CA GLU A 540 -105.48 -81.36 196.80
C GLU A 540 -105.66 -80.04 197.60
N GLU A 541 -104.77 -79.04 197.46
CA GLU A 541 -104.91 -77.73 198.11
C GLU A 541 -105.63 -76.66 197.27
N GLU A 542 -105.78 -76.81 195.94
CA GLU A 542 -106.59 -75.85 195.15
C GLU A 542 -108.08 -76.21 195.07
N PHE A 543 -108.41 -77.45 195.45
CA PHE A 543 -109.66 -77.84 196.12
C PHE A 543 -110.34 -76.71 196.92
N LYS A 544 -109.58 -75.93 197.66
CA LYS A 544 -110.11 -74.98 198.67
C LYS A 544 -110.22 -73.57 198.14
N THR A 545 -109.70 -73.38 196.93
CA THR A 545 -109.82 -72.15 196.20
C THR A 545 -111.01 -72.27 195.28
N ARG A 546 -112.14 -72.12 195.93
CA ARG A 546 -112.83 -70.83 195.84
C ARG A 546 -113.96 -71.07 194.86
N ASP A 547 -115.04 -71.74 195.28
CA ASP A 547 -115.69 -71.68 196.63
C ASP A 547 -115.94 -70.24 197.15
N ILE A 548 -115.38 -69.21 196.51
CA ILE A 548 -115.50 -67.81 196.92
C ILE A 548 -116.05 -66.98 195.75
N ASP A 549 -115.77 -67.32 194.48
CA ASP A 549 -116.05 -66.34 193.43
C ASP A 549 -117.47 -66.37 192.85
N HIS A 550 -118.28 -67.42 193.04
CA HIS A 550 -119.68 -67.35 192.59
C HIS A 550 -120.76 -67.24 193.67
N GLN A 551 -120.30 -67.05 194.91
CA GLN A 551 -120.94 -66.16 195.88
C GLN A 551 -121.13 -64.71 195.36
N ILE A 552 -120.64 -64.37 194.15
CA ILE A 552 -120.97 -63.11 193.44
C ILE A 552 -122.25 -63.23 192.59
N SER A 553 -122.65 -64.43 192.15
CA SER A 553 -123.92 -64.57 191.39
C SER A 553 -125.16 -64.29 192.24
N THR A 554 -125.01 -64.39 193.57
CA THR A 554 -125.99 -63.98 194.59
C THR A 554 -126.15 -62.46 194.78
N LEU A 555 -125.39 -61.59 194.08
CA LEU A 555 -125.59 -60.12 194.16
C LEU A 555 -126.43 -59.51 193.03
N ALA A 556 -126.92 -60.31 192.08
CA ALA A 556 -127.89 -59.86 191.08
C ALA A 556 -129.33 -60.35 191.39
N GLU A 557 -129.57 -60.85 192.61
CA GLU A 557 -130.92 -60.86 193.19
C GLU A 557 -131.57 -59.46 193.04
N ARG A 558 -132.86 -59.45 192.64
CA ARG A 558 -133.80 -58.31 192.66
C ARG A 558 -133.65 -57.25 191.57
#